data_AF-A0A157T0P8-F1
#
_entry.id   AF-A0A157T0P8-F1
#
_cell.length_a   1.000
_cell.length_b   1.000
_cell.length_c   1.000
_cell.angle_alpha   90.00
_cell.angle_beta   90.00
_cell.angle_gamma   90.00
#
_symmetry.space_group_name_H-M   'P 1'
#
loop_
_entity.id
_entity.type
_entity.pdbx_description
1 polymer ?
#
loop_
_entity_poly.entity_id
_entity_poly.type
_entity_poly.pdbx_seq_one_letter_code
_entity_poly.pdbx_strand_id
1 'polypeptide(L)'
;MKTPVAGINISKDKLIVYFQGKFYEFPNDKQGFEEVMPRGCKVGIKSTGVYHVNLAKYEVRVINPLVIKKFKDFRGKKSDKNDAKKLAELVVNM
;
A
#
# COMPACT_ATOMS: atom_id res chain seq x y z
N MET A 1 7.32 17.68 12.94
CA MET A 1 7.71 16.33 12.48
C MET A 1 6.90 16.00 11.23
N LYS A 2 7.50 15.39 10.19
CA LYS A 2 6.73 14.95 9.01
C LYS A 2 5.85 13.76 9.40
N THR A 3 4.57 13.79 8.99
CA THR A 3 3.66 12.66 9.18
C THR A 3 4.23 11.40 8.54
N PRO A 4 4.28 10.25 9.25
CA PRO A 4 4.69 8.98 8.65
C PRO A 4 3.80 8.60 7.48
N VAL A 5 4.37 7.95 6.47
CA VAL A 5 3.63 7.50 5.28
C VAL A 5 3.92 6.03 5.01
N ALA A 6 2.86 5.29 4.69
CA ALA A 6 2.93 3.89 4.30
C ALA A 6 2.23 3.67 2.96
N GLY A 7 2.70 2.66 2.22
CA GLY A 7 2.02 2.17 1.02
C GLY A 7 1.80 0.68 1.13
N ILE A 8 0.57 0.23 0.86
CA ILE A 8 0.16 -1.17 1.00
C ILE A 8 -0.36 -1.68 -0.34
N ASN A 9 0.40 -2.60 -0.97
CA ASN A 9 -0.10 -3.36 -2.11
C ASN A 9 -0.82 -4.61 -1.61
N ILE A 10 -2.08 -4.75 -2.04
CA ILE A 10 -3.01 -5.76 -1.54
C ILE A 10 -3.22 -6.81 -2.62
N SER A 11 -2.99 -8.07 -2.25
CA SER A 11 -3.28 -9.26 -3.05
C SER A 11 -4.34 -10.10 -2.36
N LYS A 12 -4.69 -11.27 -2.92
CA LYS A 12 -5.65 -12.18 -2.30
C LYS A 12 -5.20 -12.62 -0.91
N ASP A 13 -3.94 -13.03 -0.76
CA ASP A 13 -3.45 -13.71 0.44
C ASP A 13 -2.46 -12.86 1.26
N LYS A 14 -1.92 -11.78 0.68
CA LYS A 14 -0.84 -10.97 1.29
C LYS A 14 -1.05 -9.47 1.19
N LEU A 15 -0.52 -8.78 2.19
CA LEU A 15 -0.32 -7.34 2.26
C LEU A 15 1.18 -7.05 2.19
N ILE A 16 1.62 -6.37 1.14
CA ILE A 16 3.02 -5.91 1.01
C ILE A 16 3.06 -4.45 1.41
N VAL A 17 3.84 -4.15 2.45
CA VAL A 17 3.85 -2.85 3.12
C VAL A 17 5.20 -2.21 2.94
N TYR A 18 5.21 -0.98 2.47
CA TYR A 18 6.38 -0.13 2.47
C TYR A 18 6.22 0.95 3.53
N PHE A 19 7.13 0.98 4.51
CA PHE A 19 7.14 1.94 5.60
C PHE A 19 8.57 2.29 5.99
N GLN A 20 8.88 3.59 6.06
CA GLN A 20 10.20 4.11 6.49
C GLN A 20 11.41 3.43 5.81
N GLY A 21 11.31 3.18 4.49
CA GLY A 21 12.40 2.57 3.72
C GLY A 21 12.48 1.04 3.79
N LYS A 22 11.61 0.39 4.56
CA LYS A 22 11.59 -1.06 4.75
C LYS A 22 10.33 -1.70 4.15
N PHE A 23 10.43 -2.98 3.88
CA PHE A 23 9.31 -3.81 3.40
C PHE A 23 8.91 -4.82 4.46
N TYR A 24 7.60 -4.99 4.62
CA TYR A 24 6.99 -5.97 5.51
C TYR A 24 5.92 -6.75 4.74
N GLU A 25 5.69 -8.00 5.13
CA GLU A 25 4.62 -8.84 4.57
C GLU A 25 3.73 -9.32 5.70
N PHE A 26 2.42 -9.19 5.51
CA PHE A 26 1.39 -9.68 6.44
C PHE A 26 0.35 -10.49 5.67
N PRO A 27 -0.38 -11.40 6.32
CA PRO A 27 -1.53 -12.04 5.70
C PRO A 27 -2.64 -11.03 5.39
N ASN A 28 -3.40 -11.25 4.31
CA ASN A 28 -4.59 -10.47 3.98
C ASN A 28 -5.80 -10.97 4.78
N ASP A 29 -5.74 -10.83 6.10
CA ASP A 29 -6.79 -11.19 7.03
C ASP A 29 -6.96 -10.11 8.11
N LYS A 30 -7.85 -10.37 9.06
CA LYS A 30 -8.14 -9.44 10.16
C LYS A 30 -6.89 -9.15 11.00
N GLN A 31 -6.07 -10.15 11.28
CA GLN A 31 -4.86 -9.99 12.10
C GLN A 31 -3.86 -9.10 11.39
N GLY A 32 -3.61 -9.36 10.09
CA GLY A 32 -2.76 -8.53 9.27
C GLY A 32 -3.20 -7.07 9.32
N PHE A 33 -4.50 -6.78 9.14
CA PHE A 33 -5.01 -5.40 9.14
C PHE A 33 -4.74 -4.64 10.45
N GLU A 34 -4.89 -5.31 11.59
CA GLU A 34 -4.63 -4.71 12.90
C GLU A 34 -3.14 -4.36 13.06
N GLU A 35 -2.24 -5.19 12.51
CA GLU A 35 -0.80 -4.93 12.50
C GLU A 35 -0.39 -3.80 11.53
N VAL A 36 -1.07 -3.66 10.38
CA VAL A 36 -0.67 -2.68 9.34
C VAL A 36 -1.29 -1.28 9.48
N MET A 37 -2.17 -1.04 10.44
CA MET A 37 -2.90 0.24 10.57
C MET A 37 -2.38 1.13 11.72
N PRO A 38 -1.18 1.72 11.61
CA PRO A 38 -0.68 2.62 12.63
C PRO A 38 -1.48 3.92 12.64
N ARG A 39 -1.98 4.30 13.82
CA ARG A 39 -2.65 5.59 14.04
C ARG A 39 -1.71 6.75 13.68
N GLY A 40 -2.22 7.77 13.01
CA GLY A 40 -1.45 8.97 12.64
C GLY A 40 -0.50 8.79 11.45
N CYS A 41 -0.66 7.73 10.65
CA CYS A 41 0.07 7.51 9.41
C CYS A 41 -0.81 7.84 8.20
N LYS A 42 -0.28 8.51 7.17
CA LYS A 42 -0.96 8.58 5.88
C LYS A 42 -0.72 7.27 5.13
N VAL A 43 -1.78 6.56 4.75
CA VAL A 43 -1.66 5.24 4.11
C VAL A 43 -2.22 5.28 2.69
N GLY A 44 -1.45 4.80 1.72
CA GLY A 44 -1.88 4.61 0.33
C GLY A 44 -2.12 3.15 0.01
N ILE A 45 -3.30 2.81 -0.50
CA ILE A 45 -3.63 1.46 -0.94
C ILE A 45 -4.06 1.44 -2.39
N LYS A 46 -3.82 0.33 -3.09
CA LYS A 46 -4.31 0.12 -4.46
C LYS A 46 -5.75 -0.39 -4.43
N SER A 47 -6.60 0.14 -5.31
CA SER A 47 -7.93 -0.45 -5.54
C SER A 47 -7.81 -1.80 -6.25
N THR A 48 -7.74 -2.89 -5.48
CA THR A 48 -7.65 -4.26 -6.00
C THR A 48 -8.94 -5.05 -5.73
N GLY A 49 -9.95 -4.88 -6.59
CA GLY A 49 -11.19 -5.67 -6.53
C GLY A 49 -11.83 -5.73 -5.14
N VAL A 50 -12.31 -6.89 -4.70
CA VAL A 50 -12.89 -7.08 -3.36
C VAL A 50 -11.85 -7.03 -2.22
N TYR A 51 -10.57 -7.26 -2.51
CA TYR A 51 -9.54 -7.47 -1.49
C TYR A 51 -9.19 -6.20 -0.71
N HIS A 52 -9.35 -5.02 -1.32
CA HIS A 52 -9.03 -3.75 -0.65
C HIS A 52 -10.19 -3.20 0.20
N VAL A 53 -11.41 -3.73 0.05
CA VAL A 53 -12.63 -3.17 0.66
C VAL A 53 -12.55 -3.17 2.19
N ASN A 54 -11.95 -4.19 2.79
CA ASN A 54 -11.81 -4.24 4.25
C ASN A 54 -10.81 -3.23 4.79
N LEU A 55 -9.71 -2.98 4.08
CA LEU A 55 -8.72 -1.95 4.43
C LEU A 55 -9.24 -0.54 4.16
N ALA A 56 -10.13 -0.37 3.18
CA ALA A 56 -10.77 0.91 2.86
C ALA A 56 -11.73 1.42 3.96
N LYS A 57 -12.05 0.60 4.97
CA LYS A 57 -12.83 1.01 6.16
C LYS A 57 -11.99 1.85 7.14
N TYR A 58 -10.67 1.79 7.03
CA TYR A 58 -9.73 2.60 7.80
C TYR A 58 -9.44 3.93 7.08
N GLU A 59 -8.76 4.86 7.76
CA GLU A 59 -8.36 6.14 7.18
C GLU A 59 -7.20 5.95 6.18
N VAL A 60 -7.55 5.55 4.95
CA VAL A 60 -6.60 5.27 3.87
C VAL A 60 -6.97 6.00 2.58
N ARG A 61 -5.98 6.25 1.74
CA ARG A 61 -6.15 6.77 0.38
C ARG A 61 -6.18 5.60 -0.60
N VAL A 62 -7.33 5.39 -1.23
CA VAL A 62 -7.47 4.40 -2.31
C VAL A 62 -7.01 5.02 -3.63
N ILE A 63 -6.03 4.37 -4.27
CA ILE A 63 -5.38 4.85 -5.49
C ILE A 63 -5.77 3.95 -6.67
N ASN A 64 -6.10 4.60 -7.80
CA ASN A 64 -6.46 3.93 -9.03
C ASN A 64 -5.29 3.06 -9.55
N PRO A 65 -5.49 1.76 -9.86
CA PRO A 65 -4.44 0.87 -10.34
C PRO A 65 -3.77 1.35 -11.63
N LEU A 66 -4.46 2.12 -12.47
CA LEU A 66 -3.92 2.67 -13.72
C LEU A 66 -2.81 3.70 -13.48
N VAL A 67 -2.87 4.42 -12.34
CA VAL A 67 -1.78 5.32 -11.92
C VAL A 67 -0.53 4.50 -11.63
N ILE A 68 -0.67 3.44 -10.82
CA ILE A 68 0.43 2.55 -10.45
C ILE A 68 0.96 1.77 -11.66
N LYS A 69 0.08 1.41 -12.63
CA LYS A 69 0.43 0.55 -13.76
C LYS A 69 1.54 1.09 -14.66
N LYS A 70 1.75 2.40 -14.66
CA LYS A 70 2.81 3.07 -15.43
C LYS A 70 4.20 2.92 -14.80
N PHE A 71 4.27 2.60 -13.51
CA PHE A 71 5.53 2.46 -12.79
C PHE A 71 6.02 1.01 -12.87
N LYS A 72 7.18 0.86 -13.51
CA LYS A 72 7.89 -0.39 -13.72
C LYS A 72 9.34 -0.18 -13.29
N ASP A 73 10.06 -1.26 -13.02
CA ASP A 73 11.51 -1.16 -12.83
C ASP A 73 12.22 -0.80 -14.15
N PHE A 74 13.54 -0.62 -14.09
CA PHE A 74 14.37 -0.30 -15.26
C PHE A 74 14.34 -1.38 -16.35
N ARG A 75 13.87 -2.61 -16.05
CA ARG A 75 13.69 -3.73 -16.99
C ARG A 75 12.24 -3.85 -17.48
N GLY A 76 11.38 -2.91 -17.12
CA GLY A 76 9.96 -2.93 -17.47
C GLY A 76 9.13 -3.96 -16.69
N LYS A 77 9.67 -4.58 -15.63
CA LYS A 77 8.96 -5.54 -14.79
C LYS A 77 8.20 -4.84 -13.67
N LYS A 78 7.07 -5.45 -13.30
CA LYS A 78 6.29 -5.08 -12.11
C LYS A 78 6.68 -5.93 -10.93
N SER A 79 6.55 -5.37 -9.73
CA SER A 79 6.66 -6.12 -8.49
C SER A 79 5.74 -5.50 -7.43
N ASP A 80 5.23 -6.34 -6.53
CA ASP A 80 4.37 -5.89 -5.44
C ASP A 80 5.08 -4.92 -4.49
N LYS A 81 6.40 -5.09 -4.31
CA LYS A 81 7.24 -4.16 -3.54
C LYS A 81 7.35 -2.78 -4.22
N ASN A 82 7.52 -2.74 -5.54
CA ASN A 82 7.55 -1.46 -6.25
C ASN A 82 6.20 -0.76 -6.22
N ASP A 83 5.10 -1.51 -6.38
CA ASP A 83 3.73 -0.97 -6.25
C ASP A 83 3.52 -0.39 -4.83
N ALA A 84 3.90 -1.10 -3.77
CA ALA A 84 3.80 -0.64 -2.38
C ALA A 84 4.60 0.65 -2.12
N LYS A 85 5.86 0.70 -2.58
CA LYS A 85 6.69 1.91 -2.47
C LYS A 85 6.05 3.09 -3.20
N LYS A 86 5.53 2.87 -4.41
CA LYS A 86 4.91 3.93 -5.22
C LYS A 86 3.65 4.49 -4.58
N LEU A 87 2.84 3.64 -3.95
CA LEU A 87 1.67 4.08 -3.18
C LEU A 87 2.05 5.05 -2.07
N ALA A 88 3.12 4.75 -1.31
CA ALA A 88 3.61 5.65 -0.27
C ALA A 88 4.03 7.01 -0.85
N GLU A 89 4.79 7.01 -1.95
CA GLU A 89 5.25 8.24 -2.62
C GLU A 89 4.09 9.11 -3.13
N LEU A 90 3.01 8.50 -3.62
CA LEU A 90 1.84 9.24 -4.11
C LEU A 90 1.08 9.93 -2.98
N VAL A 91 0.99 9.29 -1.81
CA VAL A 91 0.27 9.86 -0.65
C VAL A 91 1.04 10.98 0.04
N VAL A 92 2.37 11.04 -0.10
CA VAL A 92 3.17 12.18 0.39
C VAL A 92 2.77 13.49 -0.31
N ASN A 93 2.46 13.42 -1.62
CA ASN A 93 2.28 14.58 -2.49
C ASN A 93 0.82 15.00 -2.69
N MET A 94 -0.10 14.45 -1.89
CA MET A 94 -1.54 14.71 -1.93
C MET A 94 -2.08 15.30 -0.62
#